data_AF-A0A1N5WTZ0-F1
#
_entry.id   AF-A0A1N5WTZ0-F1
#
_cell.length_a   1.000
_cell.length_b   1.000
_cell.length_c   1.000
_cell.angle_alpha   90.00
_cell.angle_beta   90.00
_cell.angle_gamma   90.00
#
_symmetry.space_group_name_H-M   'P 1'
#
loop_
_entity.id
_entity.type
_entity.pdbx_description
1 polymer ?
#
loop_
_entity_poly.entity_id
_entity_poly.type
_entity_poly.pdbx_seq_one_letter_code
_entity_poly.pdbx_strand_id
1 'polypeptide(L)'
;MNDRNSMFLYMAQLLHEGDYNSGISWRQFIMAYEFVSDENSADVISDLKKHNKLEDFSENDSFIYFPSSDVEIKDEDLKVLLSKIANLHPAIDISMAFRLEPSLVDLILSSNLYSGDSNWDDLNRALIPIILSPRFLNDRRTQIFIDELLRNSKENFNFKKYETKRWFIELAFMIKRGLYGNGGYSYVSGISDARRTALINGSYDLLVSGGLYELILRFRSIVTESEFGYRMKKFQKLEKISTRISHIYSYLSIGNDILIGIEFLLGSFEFLPRTIFPSANEVIGVYLFIAGSAELLIRPMIEITRRIHLRIINGSDL
;
A
#
# COMPACT_ATOMS: atom_id res chain seq x y z
N MET A 1 -37.54 -10.36 14.75
CA MET A 1 -36.19 -10.94 14.93
C MET A 1 -35.71 -10.47 16.30
N ASN A 2 -35.18 -11.35 17.14
CA ASN A 2 -34.66 -10.94 18.45
C ASN A 2 -33.32 -10.20 18.28
N ASP A 3 -32.93 -9.35 19.23
CA ASP A 3 -31.76 -8.46 19.10
C ASP A 3 -30.46 -9.22 18.86
N ARG A 4 -30.33 -10.40 19.49
CA ARG A 4 -29.20 -11.33 19.33
C ARG A 4 -29.01 -11.83 17.90
N ASN A 5 -30.12 -12.15 17.23
CA ASN A 5 -30.11 -12.59 15.83
C ASN A 5 -29.73 -11.43 14.90
N SER A 6 -30.15 -10.20 15.22
CA SER A 6 -29.79 -9.00 14.47
C SER A 6 -28.29 -8.73 14.56
N MET A 7 -27.70 -8.83 15.75
CA MET A 7 -26.25 -8.65 15.94
C MET A 7 -25.44 -9.70 15.18
N PHE A 8 -25.82 -10.99 15.27
CA PHE A 8 -25.14 -12.08 14.54
C PHE A 8 -25.19 -11.86 13.03
N LEU A 9 -26.38 -11.62 12.46
CA LEU A 9 -26.53 -11.44 11.03
C LEU A 9 -25.89 -10.13 10.54
N TYR A 10 -25.89 -9.08 11.37
CA TYR A 10 -25.20 -7.83 11.07
C TYR A 10 -23.68 -8.05 10.98
N MET A 11 -23.07 -8.70 11.97
CA MET A 11 -21.64 -9.04 11.93
C MET A 11 -21.31 -9.97 10.76
N ALA A 12 -22.18 -10.93 10.45
CA ALA A 12 -22.02 -11.81 9.29
C ALA A 12 -22.03 -11.00 7.98
N GLN A 13 -22.92 -10.01 7.87
CA GLN A 13 -22.99 -9.11 6.73
C GLN A 13 -21.75 -8.22 6.64
N LEU A 14 -21.26 -7.67 7.76
CA LEU A 14 -20.01 -6.90 7.78
C LEU A 14 -18.82 -7.75 7.33
N LEU A 15 -18.70 -8.99 7.79
CA LEU A 15 -17.62 -9.88 7.37
C LEU A 15 -17.72 -10.20 5.88
N HIS A 16 -18.92 -10.47 5.38
CA HIS A 16 -19.17 -10.77 3.97
C HIS A 16 -18.85 -9.60 3.05
N GLU A 17 -19.23 -8.39 3.44
CA GLU A 17 -18.97 -7.14 2.71
C GLU A 17 -17.54 -6.60 2.95
N GLY A 18 -16.85 -7.13 3.96
CA GLY A 18 -15.54 -6.67 4.41
C GLY A 18 -14.41 -6.99 3.44
N ASP A 19 -13.52 -6.02 3.22
CA ASP A 19 -12.29 -6.27 2.51
C ASP A 19 -11.40 -7.26 3.29
N TYR A 20 -10.57 -8.02 2.56
CA TYR A 20 -9.63 -8.99 3.13
C TYR A 20 -10.27 -10.20 3.86
N ASN A 21 -11.51 -10.53 3.57
CA ASN A 21 -12.23 -11.66 4.18
C ASN A 21 -11.89 -13.06 3.62
N SER A 22 -10.88 -13.17 2.76
CA SER A 22 -10.53 -14.42 2.07
C SER A 22 -9.99 -15.50 3.02
N GLY A 23 -10.51 -16.73 2.91
CA GLY A 23 -10.01 -17.88 3.66
C GLY A 23 -10.34 -17.83 5.16
N ILE A 24 -11.40 -17.11 5.52
CA ILE A 24 -11.97 -17.10 6.88
C ILE A 24 -12.96 -18.26 6.99
N SER A 25 -12.95 -18.95 8.12
CA SER A 25 -13.87 -20.05 8.43
C SER A 25 -15.06 -19.59 9.26
N TRP A 26 -16.15 -20.37 9.24
CA TRP A 26 -17.28 -20.16 10.14
C TRP A 26 -16.87 -20.18 11.62
N ARG A 27 -15.90 -21.02 11.99
CA ARG A 27 -15.33 -21.06 13.34
C ARG A 27 -14.75 -19.71 13.76
N GLN A 28 -13.95 -19.09 12.89
CA GLN A 28 -13.35 -17.77 13.15
C GLN A 28 -14.41 -16.69 13.30
N PHE A 29 -15.43 -16.72 12.45
CA PHE A 29 -16.57 -15.81 12.58
C PHE A 29 -17.33 -16.01 13.90
N ILE A 30 -17.63 -17.26 14.26
CA ILE A 30 -18.31 -17.60 15.52
C ILE A 30 -17.50 -17.10 16.71
N MET A 31 -16.18 -17.33 16.74
CA MET A 31 -15.32 -16.83 17.81
C MET A 31 -15.37 -15.29 17.91
N ALA A 32 -15.41 -14.57 16.79
CA ALA A 32 -15.56 -13.12 16.80
C ALA A 32 -16.94 -12.67 17.32
N TYR A 33 -18.02 -13.34 16.90
CA TYR A 33 -19.36 -13.05 17.40
C TYR A 33 -19.48 -13.29 18.91
N GLU A 34 -19.03 -14.44 19.40
CA GLU A 34 -19.10 -14.80 20.82
C GLU A 34 -18.25 -13.85 21.67
N PHE A 35 -17.08 -13.45 21.17
CA PHE A 35 -16.23 -12.46 21.84
C PHE A 35 -16.92 -11.08 21.98
N VAL A 36 -17.60 -10.63 20.92
CA VAL A 36 -18.27 -9.32 20.95
C VAL A 36 -19.55 -9.34 21.77
N SER A 37 -20.37 -10.38 21.59
CA SER A 37 -21.68 -10.48 22.23
C SER A 37 -21.61 -10.91 23.70
N ASP A 38 -20.50 -11.52 24.14
CA ASP A 38 -20.41 -12.26 25.42
C ASP A 38 -21.44 -13.40 25.52
N GLU A 39 -21.96 -13.88 24.40
CA GLU A 39 -23.00 -14.90 24.34
C GLU A 39 -22.54 -16.13 23.58
N ASN A 40 -23.16 -17.28 23.89
CA ASN A 40 -22.94 -18.51 23.14
C ASN A 40 -23.72 -18.48 21.82
N SER A 41 -23.05 -18.78 20.72
CA SER A 41 -23.64 -18.71 19.37
C SER A 41 -24.63 -19.85 19.06
N ALA A 42 -24.60 -20.96 19.79
CA ALA A 42 -25.37 -22.17 19.46
C ALA A 42 -26.88 -21.93 19.43
N ASP A 43 -27.41 -21.18 20.39
CA ASP A 43 -28.84 -20.85 20.47
C ASP A 43 -29.26 -19.95 19.30
N VAL A 44 -28.43 -18.97 18.97
CA VAL A 44 -28.67 -18.01 17.88
C VAL A 44 -28.61 -18.71 16.53
N ILE A 45 -27.60 -19.55 16.30
CA ILE A 45 -27.46 -20.36 15.07
C ILE A 45 -28.67 -21.31 14.93
N SER A 46 -29.06 -22.00 16.01
CA SER A 46 -30.21 -22.90 15.96
C SER A 46 -31.51 -22.15 15.63
N ASP A 47 -31.73 -20.98 16.22
CA ASP A 47 -32.92 -20.17 15.95
C ASP A 47 -32.94 -19.62 14.51
N LEU A 48 -31.80 -19.14 14.01
CA LEU A 48 -31.66 -18.65 12.64
C LEU A 48 -31.90 -19.75 11.58
N LYS A 49 -31.38 -20.96 11.81
CA LYS A 49 -31.62 -22.12 10.95
C LYS A 49 -33.10 -22.52 10.93
N LYS A 50 -33.77 -22.55 12.09
CA LYS A 50 -35.22 -22.82 12.18
C LYS A 50 -36.07 -21.86 11.37
N HIS A 51 -35.64 -20.60 11.26
CA HIS A 51 -36.34 -19.56 10.51
C HIS A 51 -35.83 -19.39 9.06
N ASN A 52 -35.03 -20.33 8.54
CA ASN A 52 -34.44 -20.29 7.19
C ASN A 52 -33.68 -18.98 6.90
N LYS A 53 -33.01 -18.43 7.91
CA LYS A 53 -32.17 -17.22 7.79
C LYS A 53 -30.68 -17.52 7.66
N LEU A 54 -30.29 -18.77 7.86
CA LEU A 54 -28.91 -19.24 7.81
C LEU A 54 -28.91 -20.64 7.19
N GLU A 55 -28.04 -20.86 6.21
CA GLU A 55 -27.85 -22.17 5.60
C GLU A 55 -27.08 -23.12 6.54
N ASP A 56 -27.07 -24.41 6.21
CA ASP A 56 -26.22 -25.36 6.92
C ASP A 56 -24.75 -25.19 6.53
N PHE A 57 -23.88 -25.24 7.53
CA PHE A 57 -22.43 -25.14 7.41
C PHE A 57 -21.75 -25.98 8.49
N SER A 58 -20.50 -26.38 8.23
CA SER A 58 -19.54 -26.84 9.22
C SER A 58 -18.67 -25.68 9.69
N GLU A 59 -18.23 -25.70 10.94
CA GLU A 59 -17.34 -24.67 11.49
C GLU A 59 -16.03 -24.50 10.70
N ASN A 60 -15.52 -25.59 10.11
CA ASN A 60 -14.29 -25.55 9.32
C ASN A 60 -14.51 -25.13 7.86
N ASP A 61 -15.76 -24.97 7.43
CA ASP A 61 -16.05 -24.50 6.07
C ASP A 61 -15.66 -23.03 5.94
N SER A 62 -15.29 -22.65 4.72
CA SER A 62 -15.11 -21.24 4.36
C SER A 62 -16.40 -20.47 4.67
N PHE A 63 -16.25 -19.31 5.31
CA PHE A 63 -17.34 -18.41 5.62
C PHE A 63 -17.95 -17.89 4.33
N ILE A 64 -19.22 -18.24 4.09
CA ILE A 64 -20.02 -17.75 2.98
C ILE A 64 -21.40 -17.48 3.55
N TYR A 65 -21.78 -16.20 3.59
CA TYR A 65 -23.07 -15.76 4.08
C TYR A 65 -23.89 -15.17 2.93
N PHE A 66 -25.11 -15.65 2.76
CA PHE A 66 -26.06 -15.14 1.76
C PHE A 66 -27.12 -14.27 2.47
N PRO A 67 -26.97 -12.95 2.47
CA PRO A 67 -27.91 -12.07 3.17
C PRO A 67 -29.29 -12.15 2.50
N SER A 68 -30.32 -12.47 3.29
CA SER A 68 -31.72 -12.46 2.82
C SER A 68 -32.33 -11.06 2.72
N SER A 69 -31.77 -10.10 3.45
CA SER A 69 -32.14 -8.68 3.49
C SER A 69 -31.05 -7.90 4.22
N ASP A 70 -31.00 -6.58 4.04
CA ASP A 70 -30.15 -5.73 4.87
C ASP A 70 -30.59 -5.81 6.33
N VAL A 71 -29.61 -6.08 7.20
CA VAL A 71 -29.83 -6.14 8.65
C VAL A 71 -29.45 -4.80 9.25
N GLU A 72 -30.41 -4.16 9.91
CA GLU A 72 -30.16 -2.97 10.72
C GLU A 72 -29.78 -3.38 12.15
N ILE A 73 -28.85 -2.62 12.74
CA ILE A 73 -28.39 -2.82 14.12
C ILE A 73 -28.85 -1.66 15.02
N LYS A 74 -29.34 -2.00 16.21
CA LYS A 74 -29.72 -1.03 17.24
C LYS A 74 -28.49 -0.30 17.79
N ASP A 75 -28.71 0.91 18.28
CA ASP A 75 -27.64 1.73 18.86
C ASP A 75 -26.96 1.06 20.06
N GLU A 76 -27.72 0.31 20.86
CA GLU A 76 -27.19 -0.40 22.03
C GLU A 76 -26.23 -1.52 21.62
N ASP A 77 -26.65 -2.37 20.68
CA ASP A 77 -25.82 -3.48 20.16
C ASP A 77 -24.57 -2.97 19.45
N LEU A 78 -24.69 -1.89 18.66
CA LEU A 78 -23.52 -1.27 18.03
C LEU A 78 -22.56 -0.69 19.05
N LYS A 79 -23.04 -0.09 20.15
CA LYS A 79 -22.17 0.38 21.24
C LYS A 79 -21.41 -0.78 21.89
N VAL A 80 -22.05 -1.93 22.09
CA VAL A 80 -21.36 -3.14 22.58
C VAL A 80 -20.24 -3.53 21.62
N LEU A 81 -20.52 -3.64 20.32
CA LEU A 81 -19.53 -3.93 19.27
C LEU A 81 -18.32 -2.99 19.35
N LEU A 82 -18.58 -1.69 19.33
CA LEU A 82 -17.54 -0.66 19.36
C LEU A 82 -16.72 -0.74 20.66
N SER A 83 -17.36 -0.94 21.81
CA SER A 83 -16.67 -1.02 23.10
C SER A 83 -15.73 -2.23 23.22
N LYS A 84 -16.12 -3.37 22.62
CA LYS A 84 -15.31 -4.59 22.59
C LYS A 84 -14.11 -4.42 21.68
N ILE A 85 -14.33 -3.87 20.48
CA ILE A 85 -13.27 -3.58 19.51
C ILE A 85 -12.26 -2.57 20.08
N ALA A 86 -12.71 -1.57 20.86
CA ALA A 86 -11.86 -0.54 21.45
C ALA A 86 -10.67 -1.08 22.24
N ASN A 87 -10.84 -2.27 22.83
CA ASN A 87 -9.84 -2.89 23.70
C ASN A 87 -8.99 -3.94 22.98
N LEU A 88 -9.20 -4.13 21.67
CA LEU A 88 -8.54 -5.17 20.90
C LEU A 88 -7.53 -4.57 19.91
N HIS A 89 -6.25 -4.70 20.26
CA HIS A 89 -5.15 -4.54 19.32
C HIS A 89 -4.98 -5.83 18.52
N PRO A 90 -4.70 -5.77 17.20
CA PRO A 90 -4.48 -4.60 16.32
C PRO A 90 -5.74 -3.88 15.80
N ALA A 91 -6.94 -4.46 15.96
CA ALA A 91 -8.09 -4.12 15.15
C ALA A 91 -8.40 -2.62 15.22
N ILE A 92 -8.39 -2.07 16.44
CA ILE A 92 -8.63 -0.65 16.65
C ILE A 92 -7.56 0.27 16.05
N ASP A 93 -6.29 -0.14 16.09
CA ASP A 93 -5.18 0.63 15.50
C ASP A 93 -5.31 0.71 13.98
N ILE A 94 -5.74 -0.40 13.38
CA ILE A 94 -6.00 -0.49 11.94
C ILE A 94 -7.17 0.41 11.57
N SER A 95 -8.28 0.38 12.32
CA SER A 95 -9.41 1.30 12.09
C SER A 95 -9.00 2.76 12.20
N MET A 96 -8.21 3.13 13.20
CA MET A 96 -7.70 4.49 13.38
C MET A 96 -6.76 4.91 12.23
N ALA A 97 -5.84 4.03 11.81
CA ALA A 97 -4.96 4.29 10.68
C ALA A 97 -5.74 4.42 9.37
N PHE A 98 -6.73 3.55 9.15
CA PHE A 98 -7.59 3.56 7.97
C PHE A 98 -8.43 4.84 7.92
N ARG A 99 -8.93 5.30 9.06
CA ARG A 99 -9.65 6.58 9.16
C ARG A 99 -8.79 7.78 8.72
N LEU A 100 -7.48 7.73 8.95
CA LEU A 100 -6.56 8.80 8.59
C LEU A 100 -6.07 8.70 7.14
N GLU A 101 -5.65 7.52 6.71
CA GLU A 101 -5.03 7.26 5.39
C GLU A 101 -5.47 5.89 4.82
N PRO A 102 -6.70 5.75 4.30
CA PRO A 102 -7.26 4.47 3.82
C PRO A 102 -6.35 3.77 2.81
N SER A 103 -5.93 4.52 1.79
CA SER A 103 -5.14 4.00 0.68
C SER A 103 -3.80 3.42 1.16
N LEU A 104 -3.17 4.04 2.18
CA LEU A 104 -1.91 3.54 2.73
C LEU A 104 -2.13 2.22 3.48
N VAL A 105 -3.19 2.11 4.26
CA VAL A 105 -3.55 0.86 4.94
C VAL A 105 -3.84 -0.23 3.91
N ASP A 106 -4.56 0.08 2.84
CA ASP A 106 -4.85 -0.88 1.77
C ASP A 106 -3.59 -1.41 1.10
N LEU A 107 -2.61 -0.54 0.83
CA LEU A 107 -1.30 -0.97 0.32
C LEU A 107 -0.62 -1.96 1.28
N ILE A 108 -0.60 -1.62 2.57
CA ILE A 108 0.11 -2.42 3.59
C ILE A 108 -0.58 -3.78 3.77
N LEU A 109 -1.91 -3.80 3.83
CA LEU A 109 -2.69 -5.01 4.04
C LEU A 109 -2.72 -5.90 2.79
N SER A 110 -3.01 -5.35 1.61
CA SER A 110 -3.01 -6.12 0.35
C SER A 110 -1.65 -6.74 0.02
N SER A 111 -0.55 -6.13 0.45
CA SER A 111 0.78 -6.69 0.22
C SER A 111 1.19 -7.80 1.20
N ASN A 112 0.53 -7.91 2.36
CA ASN A 112 0.81 -8.93 3.39
C ASN A 112 -0.26 -10.02 3.53
N LEU A 113 -1.54 -9.72 3.25
CA LEU A 113 -2.63 -10.68 3.50
C LEU A 113 -2.76 -11.75 2.41
N TYR A 114 -2.37 -11.43 1.17
CA TYR A 114 -2.38 -12.41 0.07
C TYR A 114 -1.26 -13.45 0.14
N SER A 115 -0.27 -13.31 1.03
CA SER A 115 0.80 -14.31 1.18
C SER A 115 0.40 -15.53 2.03
N GLY A 116 -0.77 -15.53 2.67
CA GLY A 116 -1.22 -16.62 3.55
C GLY A 116 -0.50 -16.70 4.91
N ASP A 117 0.53 -15.88 5.12
CA ASP A 117 1.36 -15.81 6.34
C ASP A 117 0.91 -14.70 7.31
N SER A 118 -0.39 -14.40 7.35
CA SER A 118 -0.89 -13.43 8.31
C SER A 118 -0.85 -14.03 9.73
N ASN A 119 0.15 -13.64 10.52
CA ASN A 119 0.37 -14.04 11.92
C ASN A 119 -0.72 -13.57 12.90
N TRP A 120 -1.90 -13.21 12.40
CA TRP A 120 -3.03 -12.84 13.23
C TRP A 120 -3.60 -14.07 13.91
N ASP A 121 -3.98 -13.93 15.17
CA ASP A 121 -4.84 -14.92 15.80
C ASP A 121 -6.19 -15.02 15.07
N ASP A 122 -6.88 -16.13 15.31
CA ASP A 122 -8.15 -16.43 14.66
C ASP A 122 -9.22 -15.35 14.88
N LEU A 123 -9.18 -14.66 16.02
CA LEU A 123 -10.12 -13.60 16.36
C LEU A 123 -9.91 -12.37 15.48
N ASN A 124 -8.67 -11.91 15.35
CA ASN A 124 -8.32 -10.74 14.53
C ASN A 124 -8.48 -11.02 13.03
N ARG A 125 -8.30 -12.27 12.57
CA ARG A 125 -8.58 -12.65 11.18
C ARG A 125 -10.04 -12.38 10.80
N ALA A 126 -10.99 -12.60 11.72
CA ALA A 126 -12.39 -12.30 11.48
C ALA A 126 -12.75 -10.83 11.75
N LEU A 127 -12.20 -10.23 12.81
CA LEU A 127 -12.56 -8.87 13.19
C LEU A 127 -12.05 -7.80 12.23
N ILE A 128 -10.83 -7.93 11.68
CA ILE A 128 -10.25 -6.91 10.79
C ILE A 128 -11.15 -6.64 9.57
N PRO A 129 -11.61 -7.64 8.80
CA PRO A 129 -12.56 -7.41 7.71
C PRO A 129 -13.89 -6.81 8.17
N ILE A 130 -14.40 -7.21 9.34
CA ILE A 130 -15.65 -6.67 9.90
C ILE A 130 -15.52 -5.15 10.12
N ILE A 131 -14.44 -4.70 10.76
CA ILE A 131 -14.21 -3.29 11.07
C ILE A 131 -13.74 -2.47 9.86
N LEU A 132 -13.19 -3.13 8.84
CA LEU A 132 -12.81 -2.50 7.58
C LEU A 132 -13.93 -2.56 6.54
N SER A 133 -15.06 -3.18 6.86
CA SER A 133 -16.18 -3.23 5.93
C SER A 133 -16.69 -1.82 5.61
N PRO A 134 -17.02 -1.55 4.34
CA PRO A 134 -17.54 -0.24 3.95
C PRO A 134 -18.78 0.16 4.77
N ARG A 135 -19.63 -0.81 5.11
CA ARG A 135 -20.82 -0.58 5.95
C ARG A 135 -20.45 -0.11 7.35
N PHE A 136 -19.48 -0.75 8.01
CA PHE A 136 -19.05 -0.35 9.34
C PHE A 136 -18.36 1.02 9.33
N LEU A 137 -17.43 1.24 8.41
CA LEU A 137 -16.65 2.48 8.30
C LEU A 137 -17.48 3.70 7.89
N ASN A 138 -18.54 3.49 7.10
CA ASN A 138 -19.45 4.56 6.69
C ASN A 138 -20.59 4.81 7.68
N ASP A 139 -20.76 3.96 8.70
CA ASP A 139 -21.74 4.23 9.76
C ASP A 139 -21.32 5.46 10.57
N ARG A 140 -22.23 6.44 10.65
CA ARG A 140 -21.98 7.71 11.33
C ARG A 140 -21.61 7.51 12.81
N ARG A 141 -22.22 6.55 13.50
CA ARG A 141 -21.98 6.26 14.92
C ARG A 141 -20.56 5.71 15.10
N THR A 142 -20.14 4.81 14.21
CA THR A 142 -18.76 4.29 14.15
C THR A 142 -17.75 5.40 13.90
N GLN A 143 -18.01 6.30 12.95
CA GLN A 143 -17.09 7.40 12.65
C GLN A 143 -16.89 8.33 13.85
N ILE A 144 -17.98 8.69 14.55
CA ILE A 144 -17.91 9.51 15.77
C ILE A 144 -17.04 8.81 16.81
N PHE A 145 -17.23 7.52 17.00
CA PHE A 145 -16.48 6.71 17.95
C PHE A 145 -14.98 6.66 17.62
N ILE A 146 -14.60 6.38 16.36
CA ILE A 146 -13.19 6.36 15.95
C ILE A 146 -12.57 7.76 16.10
N ASP A 147 -13.29 8.82 15.74
CA ASP A 147 -12.82 10.21 15.91
C ASP A 147 -12.62 10.58 17.39
N GLU A 148 -13.43 10.03 18.31
CA GLU A 148 -13.23 10.16 19.76
C GLU A 148 -11.97 9.42 20.23
N LEU A 149 -11.73 8.21 19.75
CA LEU A 149 -10.51 7.46 20.06
C LEU A 149 -9.26 8.18 19.57
N LEU A 150 -9.27 8.68 18.34
CA LEU A 150 -8.17 9.47 17.78
C LEU A 150 -7.89 10.72 18.63
N ARG A 151 -8.94 11.44 19.07
CA ARG A 151 -8.80 12.62 19.94
C ARG A 151 -8.24 12.29 21.33
N ASN A 152 -8.60 11.13 21.87
CA ASN A 152 -8.19 10.70 23.20
C ASN A 152 -6.89 9.87 23.20
N SER A 153 -6.37 9.53 22.02
CA SER A 153 -5.11 8.81 21.87
C SER A 153 -3.97 9.62 22.52
N LYS A 154 -3.22 8.97 23.40
CA LYS A 154 -2.11 9.60 24.13
C LYS A 154 -0.80 9.29 23.42
N GLU A 155 0.03 10.32 23.30
CA GLU A 155 1.36 10.25 22.72
C GLU A 155 2.28 9.23 23.40
N ASN A 156 2.29 7.99 22.92
CA ASN A 156 3.02 6.92 23.61
C ASN A 156 3.89 6.06 22.69
N PHE A 157 3.75 6.18 21.37
CA PHE A 157 4.52 5.33 20.47
C PHE A 157 5.96 5.82 20.31
N ASN A 158 6.92 4.91 20.56
CA ASN A 158 8.35 5.20 20.48
C ASN A 158 8.91 4.82 19.11
N PHE A 159 9.19 5.84 18.29
CA PHE A 159 9.73 5.67 16.94
C PHE A 159 11.24 5.44 16.87
N LYS A 160 11.97 5.55 17.99
CA LYS A 160 13.45 5.55 17.99
C LYS A 160 14.08 4.31 17.32
N LYS A 161 13.41 3.14 17.41
CA LYS A 161 13.87 1.91 16.72
C LYS A 161 13.77 1.97 15.19
N TYR A 162 12.96 2.88 14.65
CA TYR A 162 12.67 3.02 13.23
C TYR A 162 13.33 4.23 12.57
N GLU A 163 13.71 5.27 13.33
CA GLU A 163 14.23 6.55 12.80
C GLU A 163 15.43 6.41 11.85
N THR A 164 16.27 5.39 12.07
CA THR A 164 17.45 5.09 11.24
C THR A 164 17.13 4.18 10.05
N LYS A 165 15.93 3.60 9.99
CA LYS A 165 15.55 2.65 8.96
C LYS A 165 15.13 3.40 7.71
N ARG A 166 15.75 3.06 6.58
CA ARG A 166 15.42 3.62 5.27
C ARG A 166 13.93 3.48 4.93
N TRP A 167 13.34 2.31 5.18
CA TRP A 167 11.93 2.08 4.88
C TRP A 167 11.00 3.02 5.66
N PHE A 168 11.39 3.40 6.89
CA PHE A 168 10.59 4.29 7.74
C PHE A 168 10.60 5.71 7.18
N ILE A 169 11.76 6.15 6.68
CA ILE A 169 11.88 7.43 5.96
C ILE A 169 11.01 7.41 4.69
N GLU A 170 11.04 6.30 3.93
CA GLU A 170 10.21 6.15 2.72
C GLU A 170 8.71 6.19 3.03
N LEU A 171 8.27 5.49 4.07
CA LEU A 171 6.89 5.54 4.58
C LEU A 171 6.50 6.97 4.99
N ALA A 172 7.39 7.70 5.66
CA ALA A 172 7.16 9.09 6.04
C ALA A 172 6.97 10.02 4.84
N PHE A 173 7.74 9.80 3.78
CA PHE A 173 7.57 10.50 2.53
C PHE A 173 6.22 10.20 1.90
N MET A 174 5.81 8.93 1.87
CA MET A 174 4.51 8.49 1.38
C MET A 174 3.37 9.20 2.11
N ILE A 175 3.42 9.28 3.45
CA ILE A 175 2.44 10.03 4.25
C ILE A 175 2.46 11.52 3.87
N LYS A 176 3.64 12.13 3.71
CA LYS A 176 3.73 13.58 3.54
C LYS A 176 3.25 14.11 2.19
N ARG A 177 3.56 13.46 1.06
CA ARG A 177 3.16 13.99 -0.25
C ARG A 177 1.78 13.50 -0.71
N GLY A 178 1.09 12.65 0.06
CA GLY A 178 -0.11 11.95 -0.42
C GLY A 178 0.22 11.07 -1.63
N LEU A 179 -0.79 10.45 -2.26
CA LEU A 179 -0.60 9.60 -3.45
C LEU A 179 0.39 10.23 -4.46
N TYR A 180 1.48 9.52 -4.73
CA TYR A 180 2.58 9.97 -5.56
C TYR A 180 2.36 9.66 -7.05
N GLY A 181 2.22 10.70 -7.88
CA GLY A 181 2.36 10.65 -9.34
C GLY A 181 1.17 10.07 -10.14
N ASN A 182 1.34 9.96 -11.46
CA ASN A 182 0.34 9.45 -12.42
C ASN A 182 0.15 7.91 -12.40
N GLY A 183 0.59 7.19 -11.37
CA GLY A 183 0.77 5.72 -11.44
C GLY A 183 0.48 4.88 -10.19
N GLY A 184 -0.13 5.44 -9.15
CA GLY A 184 -0.55 4.68 -7.96
C GLY A 184 0.57 3.86 -7.30
N TYR A 185 0.22 2.75 -6.64
CA TYR A 185 1.11 1.86 -5.87
C TYR A 185 2.19 1.11 -6.67
N SER A 186 2.36 1.42 -7.96
CA SER A 186 3.37 0.86 -8.85
C SER A 186 4.81 1.25 -8.48
N TYR A 187 5.03 2.16 -7.53
CA TYR A 187 6.38 2.43 -7.02
C TYR A 187 6.98 1.19 -6.36
N VAL A 188 6.18 0.42 -5.63
CA VAL A 188 6.62 -0.76 -4.90
C VAL A 188 7.10 -1.86 -5.86
N SER A 189 6.52 -1.97 -7.06
CA SER A 189 6.93 -2.96 -8.06
C SER A 189 8.26 -2.64 -8.75
N GLY A 190 8.72 -1.38 -8.70
CA GLY A 190 10.01 -0.95 -9.26
C GLY A 190 11.19 -0.98 -8.28
N ILE A 191 10.97 -1.39 -7.03
CA ILE A 191 12.00 -1.47 -5.98
C ILE A 191 12.63 -2.87 -5.99
N SER A 192 13.90 -2.99 -5.58
CA SER A 192 14.51 -4.31 -5.36
C SER A 192 13.72 -5.10 -4.32
N ASP A 193 13.60 -6.42 -4.53
CA ASP A 193 12.78 -7.27 -3.65
C ASP A 193 13.11 -7.09 -2.17
N ALA A 194 14.39 -7.04 -1.79
CA ALA A 194 14.81 -6.83 -0.40
C ALA A 194 14.33 -5.50 0.21
N ARG A 195 14.36 -4.40 -0.56
CA ARG A 195 13.92 -3.08 -0.08
C ARG A 195 12.39 -2.99 -0.04
N ARG A 196 11.71 -3.59 -1.03
CA ARG A 196 10.26 -3.74 -1.05
C ARG A 196 9.78 -4.52 0.18
N THR A 197 10.38 -5.68 0.45
CA THR A 197 10.05 -6.50 1.62
C THR A 197 10.29 -5.75 2.92
N ALA A 198 11.41 -5.02 3.06
CA ALA A 198 11.67 -4.21 4.24
C ALA A 198 10.62 -3.11 4.47
N LEU A 199 10.15 -2.47 3.39
CA LEU A 199 9.09 -1.46 3.45
C LEU A 199 7.75 -2.06 3.83
N ILE A 200 7.34 -3.15 3.19
CA ILE A 200 6.07 -3.82 3.44
C ILE A 200 6.03 -4.34 4.88
N ASN A 201 7.02 -5.12 5.31
CA ASN A 201 7.05 -5.73 6.63
C ASN A 201 7.20 -4.68 7.74
N GLY A 202 8.02 -3.65 7.52
CA GLY A 202 8.20 -2.57 8.48
C GLY A 202 6.95 -1.71 8.65
N SER A 203 6.27 -1.39 7.55
CA SER A 203 5.01 -0.63 7.58
C SER A 203 3.89 -1.45 8.20
N TYR A 204 3.87 -2.76 7.96
CA TYR A 204 2.95 -3.69 8.61
C TYR A 204 3.18 -3.77 10.11
N ASP A 205 4.42 -4.00 10.57
CA ASP A 205 4.78 -3.98 12.00
C ASP A 205 4.30 -2.69 12.68
N LEU A 206 4.50 -1.54 12.00
CA LEU A 206 4.05 -0.24 12.48
C LEU A 206 2.51 -0.12 12.55
N LEU A 207 1.80 -0.67 11.57
CA LEU A 207 0.34 -0.69 11.53
C LEU A 207 -0.23 -1.54 12.68
N VAL A 208 0.29 -2.75 12.84
CA VAL A 208 -0.13 -3.72 13.88
C VAL A 208 0.14 -3.21 15.29
N SER A 209 1.24 -2.47 15.48
CA SER A 209 1.64 -1.98 16.79
C SER A 209 1.01 -0.63 17.19
N GLY A 210 0.09 -0.09 16.40
CA GLY A 210 -0.47 1.26 16.61
C GLY A 210 0.48 2.42 16.26
N GLY A 211 1.65 2.13 15.72
CA GLY A 211 2.62 3.16 15.35
C GLY A 211 2.22 3.95 14.12
N LEU A 212 1.44 3.37 13.21
CA LEU A 212 1.10 4.04 11.94
C LEU A 212 0.16 5.23 12.15
N TYR A 213 -0.95 5.04 12.88
CA TYR A 213 -1.89 6.13 13.13
C TYR A 213 -1.21 7.24 13.98
N GLU A 214 -0.39 6.86 14.96
CA GLU A 214 0.43 7.78 15.76
C GLU A 214 1.40 8.59 14.89
N LEU A 215 2.07 7.93 13.94
CA LEU A 215 2.98 8.60 13.01
C LEU A 215 2.24 9.63 12.15
N ILE A 216 1.05 9.29 11.67
CA ILE A 216 0.25 10.18 10.83
C ILE A 216 -0.25 11.38 11.65
N LEU A 217 -0.82 11.15 12.84
CA LEU A 217 -1.32 12.20 13.73
C LEU A 217 -0.19 13.14 14.19
N ARG A 218 0.96 12.58 14.56
CA ARG A 218 2.08 13.33 15.18
C ARG A 218 3.18 13.66 14.19
N PHE A 219 2.94 13.49 12.89
CA PHE A 219 3.93 13.60 11.84
C PHE A 219 4.80 14.85 11.96
N ARG A 220 4.16 16.00 12.21
CA ARG A 220 4.84 17.30 12.35
C ARG A 220 5.80 17.32 13.55
N SER A 221 5.39 16.84 14.71
CA SER A 221 6.21 16.81 15.92
C SER A 221 7.40 15.87 15.71
N ILE A 222 7.12 14.65 15.24
CA ILE A 222 8.14 13.62 14.99
C ILE A 222 9.20 14.16 14.01
N VAL A 223 8.80 14.79 12.91
CA VAL A 223 9.76 15.32 11.91
C VAL A 223 10.54 16.54 12.40
N THR A 224 10.02 17.33 13.33
CA THR A 224 10.68 18.58 13.76
C THR A 224 11.77 18.34 14.81
N GLU A 225 11.57 17.38 15.71
CA GLU A 225 12.38 17.24 16.93
C GLU A 225 13.38 16.07 16.92
N SER A 226 13.37 15.25 15.86
CA SER A 226 14.10 13.98 15.82
C SER A 226 15.29 13.95 14.84
N GLU A 227 16.20 12.99 15.06
CA GLU A 227 17.21 12.58 14.08
C GLU A 227 16.56 12.19 12.74
N PHE A 228 15.36 11.61 12.80
CA PHE A 228 14.55 11.31 11.64
C PHE A 228 14.21 12.54 10.79
N GLY A 229 13.94 13.69 11.39
CA GLY A 229 13.76 14.95 10.66
C GLY A 229 14.96 15.35 9.80
N TYR A 230 16.17 15.21 10.36
CA TYR A 230 17.41 15.44 9.63
C TYR A 230 17.59 14.44 8.47
N ARG A 231 17.36 13.15 8.73
CA ARG A 231 17.46 12.09 7.73
C ARG A 231 16.45 12.27 6.60
N MET A 232 15.23 12.69 6.92
CA MET A 232 14.19 12.99 5.94
C MET A 232 14.64 14.14 5.02
N LYS A 233 15.18 15.23 5.56
CA LYS A 233 15.75 16.33 4.75
C LYS A 233 16.91 15.87 3.87
N LYS A 234 17.81 15.05 4.41
CA LYS A 234 18.92 14.46 3.65
C LYS A 234 18.40 13.61 2.48
N PHE A 235 17.42 12.74 2.73
CA PHE A 235 16.81 11.91 1.70
C PHE A 235 16.13 12.74 0.61
N GLN A 236 15.36 13.77 0.98
CA GLN A 236 14.72 14.67 0.01
C GLN A 236 15.76 15.32 -0.92
N LYS A 237 16.89 15.75 -0.36
CA LYS A 237 17.99 16.34 -1.13
C LYS A 237 18.59 15.33 -2.09
N LEU A 238 18.84 14.10 -1.65
CA LEU A 238 19.38 13.03 -2.49
C LEU A 238 18.41 12.63 -3.61
N GLU A 239 17.12 12.54 -3.31
CA GLU A 239 16.07 12.27 -4.31
C GLU A 239 16.04 13.36 -5.38
N LYS A 240 16.09 14.64 -4.98
CA LYS A 240 16.13 15.77 -5.93
C LYS A 240 17.37 15.73 -6.83
N ILE A 241 18.52 15.38 -6.27
CA ILE A 241 19.78 15.24 -7.01
C ILE A 241 19.68 14.06 -8.00
N SER A 242 19.20 12.91 -7.52
CA SER A 242 18.97 11.70 -8.32
C SER A 242 18.05 11.98 -9.52
N THR A 243 16.93 12.65 -9.30
CA THR A 243 16.00 13.04 -10.38
C THR A 243 16.67 13.97 -11.39
N ARG A 244 17.42 14.98 -10.91
CA ARG A 244 18.15 15.90 -11.81
C ARG A 244 19.18 15.17 -12.66
N ILE A 245 19.90 14.23 -12.07
CA ILE A 245 20.86 13.39 -12.78
C ILE A 245 20.13 12.52 -13.82
N SER A 246 19.02 11.89 -13.44
CA SER A 246 18.23 11.10 -14.37
C SER A 246 17.76 11.92 -15.59
N HIS A 247 17.35 13.18 -15.39
CA HIS A 247 17.02 14.08 -16.50
C HIS A 247 18.23 14.38 -17.38
N ILE A 248 19.39 14.66 -16.81
CA ILE A 248 20.62 14.92 -17.58
C ILE A 248 20.96 13.74 -18.49
N TYR A 249 21.02 12.52 -17.95
CA TYR A 249 21.31 11.33 -18.75
C TYR A 249 20.20 11.02 -19.78
N SER A 250 18.93 11.34 -19.47
CA SER A 250 17.83 11.22 -20.42
C SER A 250 18.05 12.15 -21.63
N TYR A 251 18.37 13.42 -21.39
CA TYR A 251 18.68 14.36 -22.47
C TYR A 251 19.92 13.96 -23.28
N LEU A 252 20.95 13.41 -22.63
CA LEU A 252 22.12 12.88 -23.34
C LEU A 252 21.76 11.72 -24.27
N SER A 253 20.91 10.78 -23.81
CA SER A 253 20.44 9.68 -24.66
C SER A 253 19.62 10.18 -25.84
N ILE A 254 18.73 11.16 -25.62
CA ILE A 254 17.91 11.75 -26.70
C ILE A 254 18.80 12.48 -27.71
N GLY A 255 19.79 13.23 -27.25
CA GLY A 255 20.75 13.91 -28.13
C GLY A 255 21.53 12.92 -29.00
N ASN A 256 21.99 11.81 -28.41
CA ASN A 256 22.64 10.72 -29.15
C ASN A 256 21.71 10.09 -30.19
N ASP A 257 20.45 9.81 -29.82
CA ASP A 257 19.47 9.24 -30.75
C ASP A 257 19.18 10.18 -31.95
N ILE A 258 19.17 11.50 -31.72
CA ILE A 258 19.02 12.50 -32.79
C ILE A 258 20.26 12.52 -33.70
N LEU A 259 21.46 12.45 -33.14
CA LEU A 259 22.71 12.50 -33.91
C LEU A 259 22.84 11.28 -34.83
N ILE A 260 22.59 10.06 -34.30
CA ILE A 260 22.48 8.83 -35.09
C ILE A 260 21.48 9.02 -36.25
N GLY A 261 20.30 9.57 -35.95
CA GLY A 261 19.27 9.82 -36.96
C GLY A 261 19.75 10.76 -38.07
N ILE A 262 20.47 11.82 -37.72
CA ILE A 262 21.05 12.77 -38.68
C ILE A 262 22.16 12.10 -39.51
N GLU A 263 23.09 11.40 -38.88
CA GLU A 263 24.22 10.75 -39.56
C GLU A 263 23.73 9.68 -40.53
N PHE A 264 22.77 8.84 -40.12
CA PHE A 264 22.19 7.84 -41.01
C PHE A 264 21.36 8.45 -42.13
N LEU A 265 20.62 9.53 -41.85
CA LEU A 265 19.86 10.23 -42.88
C LEU A 265 20.79 10.88 -43.92
N LEU A 266 21.80 11.62 -43.47
CA LEU A 266 22.80 12.24 -44.35
C LEU A 266 23.61 11.19 -45.11
N GLY A 267 24.06 10.14 -44.43
CA GLY A 267 24.77 9.02 -45.05
C GLY A 267 23.94 8.36 -46.15
N SER A 268 22.63 8.20 -45.94
CA SER A 268 21.72 7.66 -46.96
C SER A 268 21.63 8.54 -48.21
N PHE A 269 21.67 9.87 -48.06
CA PHE A 269 21.69 10.79 -49.21
C PHE A 269 22.95 10.63 -50.07
N GLU A 270 24.10 10.32 -49.46
CA GLU A 270 25.37 10.10 -50.16
C GLU A 270 25.40 8.82 -51.02
N PHE A 271 24.45 7.90 -50.83
CA PHE A 271 24.27 6.69 -51.64
C PHE A 271 23.18 6.83 -52.72
N LEU A 272 22.53 7.99 -52.83
CA LEU A 272 21.56 8.21 -53.90
C LEU A 272 22.25 8.24 -55.28
N PRO A 273 21.56 7.82 -56.35
CA PRO A 273 22.09 7.92 -57.71
C PRO A 273 22.54 9.35 -58.05
N ARG A 274 23.71 9.49 -58.69
CA ARG A 274 24.24 10.82 -59.09
C ARG A 274 23.34 11.59 -60.06
N THR A 275 22.40 10.90 -60.73
CA THR A 275 21.36 11.54 -61.54
C THR A 275 20.35 12.32 -60.69
N ILE A 276 20.17 11.93 -59.42
CA ILE A 276 19.25 12.54 -58.45
C ILE A 276 20.02 13.50 -57.52
N PHE A 277 21.20 13.11 -57.04
CA PHE A 277 22.06 13.94 -56.19
C PHE A 277 23.48 14.02 -56.78
N PRO A 278 23.78 15.02 -57.63
CA PRO A 278 25.06 15.11 -58.34
C PRO A 278 26.30 15.20 -57.44
N SER A 279 26.13 15.67 -56.20
CA SER A 279 27.20 15.83 -55.21
C SER A 279 27.45 14.58 -54.35
N ALA A 280 26.76 13.46 -54.60
CA ALA A 280 26.86 12.23 -53.83
C ALA A 280 28.28 11.64 -53.80
N ASN A 281 28.76 11.31 -52.60
CA ASN A 281 30.06 10.70 -52.32
C ASN A 281 29.92 9.53 -51.34
N GLU A 282 29.92 8.32 -51.90
CA GLU A 282 29.81 7.06 -51.14
C GLU A 282 30.86 6.92 -50.03
N VAL A 283 32.07 7.46 -50.20
CA VAL A 283 33.11 7.41 -49.15
C VAL A 283 32.67 8.21 -47.92
N ILE A 284 32.07 9.39 -48.13
CA ILE A 284 31.50 10.19 -47.03
C ILE A 284 30.32 9.44 -46.40
N GLY A 285 29.46 8.83 -47.21
CA GLY A 285 28.36 7.99 -46.74
C GLY A 285 28.82 6.83 -45.84
N VAL A 286 29.89 6.12 -46.22
CA VAL A 286 30.48 5.05 -45.40
C VAL A 286 30.96 5.60 -44.05
N TYR A 287 31.67 6.73 -44.03
CA TYR A 287 32.14 7.31 -42.77
C TYR A 287 30.98 7.75 -41.86
N LEU A 288 29.91 8.34 -42.41
CA LEU A 288 28.71 8.70 -41.66
C LEU A 288 28.01 7.48 -41.07
N PHE A 289 27.92 6.37 -41.81
CA PHE A 289 27.36 5.13 -41.29
C PHE A 289 28.25 4.46 -40.24
N ILE A 290 29.58 4.53 -40.38
CA ILE A 290 30.50 4.03 -39.34
C ILE A 290 30.35 4.86 -38.07
N ALA A 291 30.29 6.19 -38.18
CA ALA A 291 30.07 7.10 -37.06
C ALA A 291 28.74 6.76 -36.35
N GLY A 292 27.62 6.73 -37.08
CA GLY A 292 26.32 6.45 -36.48
C GLY A 292 26.22 5.04 -35.87
N SER A 293 26.91 4.07 -36.46
CA SER A 293 27.02 2.72 -35.90
C SER A 293 27.82 2.69 -34.59
N ALA A 294 28.87 3.50 -34.47
CA ALA A 294 29.61 3.66 -33.23
C ALA A 294 28.75 4.35 -32.16
N GLU A 295 27.94 5.34 -32.54
CA GLU A 295 27.03 6.05 -31.64
C GLU A 295 25.91 5.17 -31.08
N LEU A 296 25.49 4.12 -31.80
CA LEU A 296 24.58 3.10 -31.27
C LEU A 296 25.14 2.43 -30.01
N LEU A 297 26.46 2.34 -29.86
CA LEU A 297 27.12 1.80 -28.65
C LEU A 297 27.22 2.85 -27.53
N ILE A 298 27.19 4.14 -27.84
CA ILE A 298 27.26 5.20 -26.83
C ILE A 298 25.99 5.20 -25.96
N ARG A 299 24.81 4.96 -26.55
CA ARG A 299 23.54 4.92 -25.81
C ARG A 299 23.54 3.92 -24.63
N PRO A 300 23.88 2.63 -24.79
CA PRO A 300 23.96 1.72 -23.66
C PRO A 300 25.04 2.13 -22.65
N MET A 301 26.13 2.79 -23.08
CA MET A 301 27.15 3.32 -22.14
C MET A 301 26.61 4.49 -21.29
N ILE A 302 25.83 5.40 -21.88
CA ILE A 302 25.12 6.47 -21.16
C ILE A 302 24.22 5.85 -20.08
N GLU A 303 23.44 4.83 -20.43
CA GLU A 303 22.52 4.16 -19.51
C GLU A 303 23.24 3.40 -18.38
N ILE A 304 24.33 2.69 -18.68
CA ILE A 304 25.17 2.03 -17.67
C ILE A 304 25.74 3.06 -16.69
N THR A 305 26.30 4.15 -17.22
CA THR A 305 26.88 5.22 -16.40
C THR A 305 25.82 5.86 -15.51
N ARG A 306 24.62 6.12 -16.06
CA ARG A 306 23.47 6.62 -15.29
C ARG A 306 23.15 5.69 -14.12
N ARG A 307 23.04 4.38 -14.35
CA ARG A 307 22.74 3.39 -13.31
C ARG A 307 23.79 3.37 -12.21
N ILE A 308 25.08 3.42 -12.57
CA ILE A 308 26.19 3.47 -11.60
C ILE A 308 26.12 4.75 -10.76
N HIS A 309 25.96 5.91 -11.40
CA HIS A 309 25.88 7.20 -10.72
C HIS A 309 24.69 7.26 -9.75
N LEU A 310 23.51 6.81 -10.18
CA LEU A 310 22.33 6.73 -9.32
C LEU A 310 22.51 5.73 -8.17
N ARG A 311 23.18 4.60 -8.40
CA ARG A 311 23.47 3.62 -7.34
C ARG A 311 24.39 4.21 -6.28
N ILE A 312 25.39 4.99 -6.67
CA ILE A 312 26.30 5.65 -5.73
C ILE A 312 25.53 6.64 -4.85
N ILE A 313 24.67 7.46 -5.44
CA ILE A 313 23.88 8.46 -4.69
C ILE A 313 22.84 7.82 -3.78
N ASN A 314 22.21 6.74 -4.24
CA ASN A 314 21.19 6.01 -3.47
C ASN A 314 21.79 5.04 -2.43
N GLY A 315 23.08 4.69 -2.59
CA GLY A 315 23.84 3.80 -1.73
C GLY A 315 24.79 4.53 -0.77
N SER A 316 25.05 5.83 -0.99
CA SER A 316 25.75 6.70 -0.04
C SER A 316 24.83 7.05 1.13
N ASP A 317 24.61 6.05 1.98
CA ASP A 317 24.09 6.11 3.35
C ASP A 317 22.96 7.11 3.61
N LEU A 318 21.74 6.59 3.48
CA LEU A 318 20.78 6.71 4.58
C LEU A 318 21.09 5.64 5.62
#